data_AF-A0A538IZZ2-F1
#
_entry.id   AF-A0A538IZZ2-F1
#
_cell.length_a   1.000
_cell.length_b   1.000
_cell.length_c   1.000
_cell.angle_alpha   90.00
_cell.angle_beta   90.00
_cell.angle_gamma   90.00
#
_symmetry.space_group_name_H-M   'P 1'
#
loop_
_entity.id
_entity.type
_entity.pdbx_description
1 polymer ?
#
loop_
_entity_poly.entity_id
_entity_poly.type
_entity_poly.pdbx_seq_one_letter_code
_entity_poly.pdbx_strand_id
1 'polypeptide(L)'
;MDRETREAVARARRRLDRLDLYPRPVGTRYLRVLVVPWLFRLPWFRRFDGYSAHGTILLRRPLGPYDDDLLTHELCHVWQMQHQPLAMPLSYLVRGYATNPYEEEARRAVELTRRG
;
A
#
# COMPACT_ATOMS: atom_id res chain seq x y z
N MET A 1 10.80 1.56 -12.59
CA MET A 1 9.77 2.53 -12.16
C MET A 1 10.08 3.85 -12.83
N ASP A 2 9.12 4.42 -13.54
CA ASP A 2 9.26 5.72 -14.20
C ASP A 2 9.37 6.86 -13.17
N ARG A 3 9.56 8.10 -13.65
CA ARG A 3 9.76 9.28 -12.80
C ARG A 3 8.49 9.67 -12.04
N GLU A 4 7.34 9.69 -12.69
CA GLU A 4 6.07 10.11 -12.09
C GLU A 4 5.68 9.16 -10.94
N THR A 5 5.78 7.86 -11.18
CA THR A 5 5.55 6.84 -10.15
C THR A 5 6.53 6.99 -8.97
N ARG A 6 7.82 7.31 -9.24
CA ARG A 6 8.79 7.58 -8.16
C ARG A 6 8.42 8.79 -7.33
N GLU A 7 7.96 9.86 -7.95
CA GLU A 7 7.54 11.07 -7.25
C GLU A 7 6.27 10.82 -6.42
N ALA A 8 5.32 10.07 -6.95
CA ALA A 8 4.11 9.67 -6.25
C ALA A 8 4.41 8.78 -5.03
N VAL A 9 5.26 7.77 -5.20
CA VAL A 9 5.76 6.95 -4.07
C VAL A 9 6.48 7.80 -3.04
N ALA A 10 7.29 8.77 -3.46
CA ALA A 10 7.98 9.65 -2.54
C ALA A 10 7.02 10.57 -1.76
N ARG A 11 5.94 11.06 -2.38
CA ARG A 11 4.86 11.80 -1.68
C ARG A 11 4.16 10.91 -0.65
N ALA A 12 3.75 9.71 -1.06
CA ALA A 12 3.09 8.75 -0.17
C ALA A 12 4.00 8.34 0.99
N ARG A 13 5.29 8.15 0.74
CA ARG A 13 6.28 7.88 1.79
C ARG A 13 6.38 9.06 2.76
N ARG A 14 6.51 10.30 2.27
CA ARG A 14 6.58 11.49 3.15
C ARG A 14 5.36 11.62 4.04
N ARG A 15 4.18 11.22 3.56
CA ARG A 15 2.96 11.13 4.38
C ARG A 15 3.15 10.11 5.51
N LEU A 16 3.59 8.89 5.20
CA LEU A 16 3.80 7.83 6.20
C LEU A 16 4.94 8.13 7.18
N ASP A 17 6.01 8.79 6.73
CA ASP A 17 7.16 9.19 7.56
C ASP A 17 6.75 10.19 8.67
N ARG A 18 5.53 10.75 8.64
CA ARG A 18 4.95 11.58 9.72
C ARG A 18 4.31 10.75 10.83
N LEU A 19 4.14 9.45 10.61
CA LEU A 19 3.52 8.53 11.55
C LEU A 19 4.61 7.65 12.16
N ASP A 20 4.48 7.32 13.44
CA ASP A 20 5.39 6.41 14.15
C ASP A 20 4.75 5.01 14.32
N LEU A 21 4.15 4.47 13.24
CA LEU A 21 3.45 3.17 13.30
C LEU A 21 4.40 1.99 13.54
N TYR A 22 5.63 2.07 13.03
CA TYR A 22 6.63 1.02 13.18
C TYR A 22 8.04 1.59 13.42
N PRO A 23 8.95 0.83 14.07
CA PRO A 23 10.27 1.34 14.47
C PRO A 23 11.19 1.79 13.33
N ARG A 24 11.05 1.21 12.13
CA ARG A 24 11.86 1.57 10.95
C ARG A 24 10.95 2.16 9.89
N PRO A 25 11.32 3.24 9.19
CA PRO A 25 10.50 3.79 8.11
C PRO A 25 10.34 2.80 6.96
N VAL A 26 9.33 3.03 6.11
CA VAL A 26 9.07 2.17 4.95
C VAL A 26 10.22 2.26 3.93
N GLY A 27 10.78 1.09 3.59
CA GLY A 27 11.87 0.97 2.64
C GLY A 27 11.38 1.05 1.19
N THR A 28 11.62 2.18 0.52
CA THR A 28 11.24 2.35 -0.90
C THR A 28 12.35 2.01 -1.90
N ARG A 29 13.57 1.71 -1.43
CA ARG A 29 14.75 1.49 -2.30
C ARG A 29 14.56 0.36 -3.33
N TYR A 30 13.90 -0.72 -2.92
CA TYR A 30 13.65 -1.89 -3.76
C TYR A 30 12.17 -2.05 -4.10
N LEU A 31 11.37 -1.01 -3.83
CA LEU A 31 9.94 -1.04 -4.11
C LEU A 31 9.70 -1.08 -5.62
N ARG A 32 8.89 -2.04 -6.05
CA ARG A 32 8.41 -2.14 -7.42
C ARG A 32 6.95 -1.73 -7.47
N VAL A 33 6.58 -0.87 -8.42
CA VAL A 33 5.18 -0.58 -8.74
C VAL A 33 4.92 -1.08 -10.15
N LEU A 34 3.96 -1.98 -10.30
CA LEU A 34 3.65 -2.67 -11.55
C LEU A 34 2.19 -2.47 -11.91
N VAL A 35 1.92 -2.02 -13.14
CA VAL A 35 0.56 -1.91 -13.66
C VAL A 35 0.21 -3.21 -14.38
N VAL A 36 -0.71 -3.98 -13.81
CA VAL A 36 -1.05 -5.34 -14.26
C VAL A 36 -2.56 -5.51 -14.45
N PRO A 37 -3.21 -4.78 -15.38
CA PRO A 37 -4.67 -4.72 -15.52
C PRO A 37 -5.33 -6.09 -15.72
N TRP A 38 -4.63 -7.04 -16.35
CA TRP A 38 -5.13 -8.39 -16.57
C TRP A 38 -5.35 -9.17 -15.27
N LEU A 39 -4.53 -8.93 -14.24
CA LEU A 39 -4.68 -9.56 -12.93
C LEU A 39 -6.01 -9.17 -12.28
N PHE A 40 -6.36 -7.90 -12.39
CA PHE A 40 -7.61 -7.33 -11.86
C PHE A 40 -8.86 -7.72 -12.65
N ARG A 41 -8.72 -8.49 -13.74
CA ARG A 41 -9.87 -9.10 -14.43
C ARG A 41 -10.34 -10.39 -13.74
N LEU A 42 -9.51 -10.97 -12.86
CA LEU A 42 -9.88 -12.17 -12.11
C LEU A 42 -10.91 -11.85 -11.02
N PRO A 43 -11.93 -12.70 -10.79
CA PRO A 43 -13.03 -12.42 -9.85
C PRO A 43 -12.56 -12.08 -8.43
N TRP A 44 -11.48 -12.70 -7.99
CA TRP A 44 -10.88 -12.46 -6.68
C TRP A 44 -10.17 -11.11 -6.59
N PHE A 45 -9.48 -10.71 -7.66
CA PHE A 45 -8.63 -9.53 -7.67
C PHE A 45 -9.38 -8.24 -8.06
N ARG A 46 -10.54 -8.35 -8.71
CA ARG A 46 -11.34 -7.22 -9.24
C ARG A 46 -11.92 -6.30 -8.16
N ARG A 47 -11.83 -6.66 -6.87
CA ARG A 47 -12.43 -5.92 -5.76
C ARG A 47 -11.63 -4.68 -5.35
N PHE A 48 -10.35 -4.59 -5.69
CA PHE A 48 -9.46 -3.51 -5.29
C PHE A 48 -8.77 -2.89 -6.51
N ASP A 49 -8.32 -1.65 -6.38
CA ASP A 49 -7.57 -0.94 -7.44
C ASP A 49 -6.04 -1.03 -7.27
N GLY A 50 -5.60 -1.50 -6.10
CA GLY A 50 -4.21 -1.79 -5.75
C GLY A 50 -4.09 -3.07 -4.91
N TYR A 51 -2.89 -3.67 -4.94
CA TYR A 51 -2.48 -4.72 -4.01
C TYR A 51 -1.02 -4.54 -3.63
N SER A 52 -0.72 -4.71 -2.35
CA SER A 52 0.64 -4.78 -1.87
C SER A 52 1.11 -6.19 -1.58
N ALA A 53 2.36 -6.44 -1.94
CA ALA A 53 3.18 -7.56 -1.52
C ALA A 53 4.50 -7.03 -0.94
N HIS A 54 5.32 -7.92 -0.38
CA HIS A 54 6.60 -7.53 0.23
C HIS A 54 7.54 -6.85 -0.79
N GLY A 55 7.61 -5.52 -0.75
CA GLY A 55 8.40 -4.71 -1.67
C GLY A 55 7.82 -4.56 -3.09
N THR A 56 6.55 -4.89 -3.31
CA THR A 56 5.88 -4.72 -4.62
C THR A 56 4.45 -4.21 -4.45
N ILE A 57 4.04 -3.23 -5.25
CA ILE A 57 2.66 -2.74 -5.38
C ILE A 57 2.18 -3.06 -6.79
N LEU A 58 1.04 -3.73 -6.89
CA LEU A 58 0.35 -4.05 -8.13
C LEU A 58 -0.83 -3.10 -8.29
N LEU A 59 -0.95 -2.47 -9.45
CA LEU A 59 -2.01 -1.50 -9.73
C LEU A 59 -2.84 -1.93 -10.92
N ARG A 60 -4.15 -1.65 -10.85
CA ARG A 60 -5.09 -1.93 -11.94
C ARG A 60 -4.87 -1.02 -13.14
N ARG A 61 -4.54 0.24 -12.89
CA ARG A 61 -4.30 1.29 -13.89
C ARG A 61 -3.05 2.09 -13.52
N PRO A 62 -2.46 2.83 -14.47
CA PRO A 62 -1.42 3.80 -14.14
C PRO A 62 -1.91 4.78 -13.07
N LEU A 63 -0.98 5.24 -12.24
CA LEU A 63 -1.24 6.28 -11.26
C LEU A 63 -1.60 7.58 -11.96
N GLY A 64 -2.61 8.25 -11.44
CA GLY A 64 -2.99 9.60 -11.80
C GLY A 64 -2.68 10.59 -10.67
N PRO A 65 -2.95 11.88 -10.90
CA PRO A 65 -2.62 12.96 -9.97
C PRO A 65 -3.37 12.91 -8.63
N TYR A 66 -4.43 12.10 -8.51
CA TYR A 66 -5.27 11.99 -7.31
C TYR A 66 -5.12 10.65 -6.57
N ASP A 67 -4.14 9.82 -6.94
CA ASP A 67 -3.94 8.49 -6.36
C ASP A 67 -3.00 8.46 -5.14
N ASP A 68 -2.67 9.63 -4.57
CA ASP A 68 -1.80 9.73 -3.40
C ASP A 68 -2.37 8.94 -2.20
N ASP A 69 -3.70 8.91 -2.03
CA ASP A 69 -4.36 8.16 -0.95
C ASP A 69 -4.27 6.65 -1.17
N LEU A 70 -4.49 6.18 -2.41
CA LEU A 70 -4.31 4.77 -2.78
C LEU A 70 -2.86 4.34 -2.50
N LEU A 71 -1.88 5.14 -2.93
CA LEU A 71 -0.47 4.83 -2.69
C LEU A 71 -0.10 4.86 -1.21
N THR A 72 -0.63 5.80 -0.42
CA THR A 72 -0.39 5.82 1.02
C THR A 72 -0.95 4.56 1.69
N HIS A 73 -2.15 4.12 1.29
CA HIS A 73 -2.75 2.87 1.76
C HIS A 73 -1.88 1.66 1.42
N GLU A 74 -1.56 1.47 0.13
CA GLU A 74 -0.77 0.33 -0.32
C GLU A 74 0.65 0.34 0.26
N LEU A 75 1.29 1.52 0.37
CA LEU A 75 2.61 1.63 0.95
C LEU A 75 2.61 1.35 2.46
N CYS A 76 1.50 1.62 3.15
CA CYS A 76 1.31 1.21 4.54
C CYS A 76 1.34 -0.32 4.66
N HIS A 77 0.70 -1.05 3.75
CA HIS A 77 0.79 -2.52 3.72
C HIS A 77 2.21 -3.03 3.48
N VAL A 78 2.99 -2.37 2.62
CA VAL A 78 4.42 -2.69 2.45
C VAL A 78 5.17 -2.48 3.77
N TRP A 79 4.85 -1.41 4.50
CA TRP A 79 5.46 -1.09 5.78
C TRP A 79 5.11 -2.11 6.88
N GLN A 80 3.85 -2.53 6.92
CA GLN A 80 3.36 -3.61 7.78
C GLN A 80 4.09 -4.92 7.47
N MET A 81 4.16 -5.33 6.21
CA MET A 81 4.89 -6.54 5.81
C MET A 81 6.40 -6.46 6.07
N GLN A 82 7.01 -5.27 6.02
CA GLN A 82 8.42 -5.08 6.38
C GLN A 82 8.70 -5.41 7.87
N HIS A 83 7.70 -5.28 8.74
CA HIS A 83 7.82 -5.56 10.17
C HIS A 83 7.17 -6.88 10.59
N GLN A 84 6.12 -7.28 9.88
CA GLN A 84 5.26 -8.42 10.17
C GLN A 84 5.01 -9.25 8.88
N PRO A 85 6.08 -9.79 8.23
CA PRO A 85 6.00 -10.37 6.89
C PRO A 85 5.11 -11.62 6.79
N LEU A 86 4.89 -12.32 7.91
CA LEU A 86 4.03 -13.49 7.97
C LEU A 86 2.67 -13.17 8.61
N ALA A 87 2.67 -12.46 9.75
CA ALA A 87 1.45 -12.16 10.49
C ALA A 87 0.46 -11.31 9.68
N MET A 88 0.96 -10.34 8.91
CA MET A 88 0.10 -9.48 8.09
C MET A 88 -0.59 -10.27 6.97
N PRO A 89 0.08 -11.04 6.09
CA PRO A 89 -0.62 -11.86 5.10
C PRO A 89 -1.55 -12.93 5.71
N LEU A 90 -1.10 -13.60 6.78
CA LEU A 90 -1.90 -14.62 7.47
C LEU A 90 -3.19 -14.04 8.09
N SER A 91 -3.19 -12.77 8.48
CA SER A 91 -4.37 -12.11 9.05
C SER A 91 -5.56 -12.10 8.10
N TYR A 92 -5.34 -12.01 6.78
CA TYR A 92 -6.41 -12.06 5.78
C TYR A 92 -7.05 -13.45 5.68
N LEU A 93 -6.28 -14.51 5.93
CA LEU A 93 -6.79 -15.88 5.93
C LEU A 93 -7.60 -16.19 7.19
N VAL A 94 -7.20 -15.63 8.34
CA VAL A 94 -7.82 -15.93 9.64
C VAL A 94 -9.00 -15.01 9.95
N ARG A 95 -8.87 -13.71 9.66
CA ARG A 95 -9.85 -12.67 10.05
C ARG A 95 -10.68 -12.16 8.87
N GLY A 96 -10.30 -12.48 7.64
CA GLY A 96 -10.92 -11.92 6.45
C GLY A 96 -10.64 -10.42 6.29
N TYR A 97 -11.14 -9.84 5.19
CA TYR A 97 -10.87 -8.44 4.83
C TYR A 97 -11.58 -7.42 5.73
N ALA A 98 -12.83 -7.71 6.16
CA ALA A 98 -13.71 -6.71 6.79
C ALA A 98 -13.28 -6.31 8.20
N THR A 99 -12.61 -7.20 8.94
CA THR A 99 -12.21 -6.99 10.34
C THR A 99 -10.70 -7.05 10.52
N ASN A 100 -9.95 -6.77 9.46
CA ASN A 100 -8.49 -6.84 9.51
C ASN A 100 -7.91 -5.55 10.13
N PRO A 101 -7.23 -5.62 11.30
CA PRO A 101 -6.63 -4.43 11.92
C PRO A 101 -5.59 -3.75 11.02
N TYR A 102 -4.95 -4.50 10.11
CA TYR A 102 -3.99 -3.94 9.15
C TYR A 102 -4.67 -3.08 8.08
N GLU A 103 -5.90 -3.42 7.68
CA GLU A 103 -6.73 -2.60 6.77
C GLU A 103 -7.21 -1.32 7.46
N GLU A 104 -7.63 -1.43 8.73
CA GLU A 104 -8.03 -0.28 9.54
C GLU A 104 -6.87 0.69 9.77
N GLU A 105 -5.68 0.16 10.09
CA GLU A 105 -4.46 0.95 10.25
C GLU A 105 -4.08 1.67 8.95
N ALA A 106 -4.15 0.99 7.80
CA ALA A 106 -3.85 1.60 6.51
C ALA A 106 -4.85 2.73 6.17
N ARG A 107 -6.15 2.53 6.40
CA ARG A 107 -7.18 3.57 6.23
C ARG A 107 -6.92 4.76 7.16
N ARG A 108 -6.59 4.49 8.43
CA ARG A 108 -6.28 5.52 9.42
C ARG A 108 -5.03 6.31 9.03
N ALA A 109 -4.01 5.64 8.49
CA ALA A 109 -2.79 6.29 8.02
C ALA A 109 -3.08 7.28 6.87
N VAL A 110 -3.96 6.92 5.94
CA VAL A 110 -4.43 7.85 4.90
C VAL A 110 -5.17 9.04 5.52
N GLU A 111 -6.12 8.79 6.41
CA GLU A 111 -6.93 9.84 7.03
C GLU A 111 -6.07 10.85 7.81
N LEU A 112 -5.12 10.36 8.62
CA LEU A 112 -4.22 11.19 9.40
C LEU A 112 -3.27 12.03 8.54
N THR A 113 -2.95 11.57 7.34
CA THR A 113 -1.96 12.22 6.47
C THR A 113 -2.57 13.01 5.31
N ARG A 114 -3.89 12.94 5.10
CA ARG A 114 -4.62 13.67 4.05
C ARG A 114 -4.59 15.20 4.22
N ARG A 115 -4.39 15.71 5.44
CA ARG A 115 -4.46 17.16 5.77
C ARG A 115 -3.14 17.84 6.13
N GLY A 116 -2.00 17.14 6.01
CA GLY A 116 -0.69 17.70 6.37
C GLY A 116 0.18 18.04 5.17
#